data_AF-A0A7W0MFK7-F1
#
_entry.id   AF-A0A7W0MFK7-F1
#
_cell.length_a   1.000
_cell.length_b   1.000
_cell.length_c   1.000
_cell.angle_alpha   90.00
_cell.angle_beta   90.00
_cell.angle_gamma   90.00
#
_symmetry.space_group_name_H-M   'P 1'
#
loop_
_entity.id
_entity.type
_entity.pdbx_description
1 polymer ?
#
loop_
_entity_poly.entity_id
_entity_poly.type
_entity_poly.pdbx_seq_one_letter_code
_entity_poly.pdbx_strand_id
1 'polypeptide(L)'
;MTHAQTTPVGEDGAVGRNTFRAGNTVELDLAAIKIFKFNERHNLAVRLDLFNFINRHNFGIPVRFLEAPGFGQATDTVTPGRRLQLTLKYSF
;
A
#
# COMPACT_ATOMS: atom_id res chain seq x y z
N MET A 1 22.22 -16.50 -8.16
CA MET A 1 23.33 -16.54 -7.19
C MET A 1 22.77 -16.06 -5.86
N THR A 2 22.39 -17.00 -5.01
CA THR A 2 21.77 -16.80 -3.69
C THR A 2 22.88 -16.70 -2.66
N HIS A 3 23.12 -15.52 -2.10
CA HIS A 3 24.05 -15.37 -0.98
C HIS A 3 23.36 -15.87 0.29
N ALA A 4 23.50 -17.16 0.58
CA ALA A 4 23.17 -17.73 1.87
C ALA A 4 24.21 -17.21 2.88
N GLN A 5 23.79 -16.30 3.74
CA GLN A 5 24.62 -15.75 4.80
C GLN A 5 24.66 -16.70 5.98
N THR A 6 25.35 -17.83 5.82
CA THR A 6 25.63 -18.76 6.91
C THR A 6 27.07 -18.59 7.33
N THR A 7 27.30 -17.99 8.49
CA THR A 7 28.63 -17.94 9.11
C THR A 7 28.93 -19.26 9.82
N PRO A 8 30.21 -19.66 9.92
CA PRO A 8 30.64 -20.80 10.73
C PRO A 8 30.11 -20.72 12.17
N VAL A 9 29.87 -21.88 12.78
CA VAL A 9 29.39 -21.98 14.17
C VAL A 9 30.36 -21.25 15.11
N GLY A 10 29.88 -20.21 15.78
CA GLY A 10 30.67 -19.39 16.71
C GLY A 10 31.08 -18.01 16.18
N GLU A 11 30.75 -17.67 14.93
CA GLU A 11 30.99 -16.34 14.33
C GLU A 11 29.70 -15.54 14.14
N ASP A 12 29.76 -14.23 14.39
CA ASP A 12 28.66 -13.31 14.16
C ASP A 12 28.24 -13.31 12.67
N GLY A 13 26.95 -13.46 12.40
CA GLY A 13 26.39 -13.35 11.05
C GLY A 13 26.61 -11.94 10.47
N ALA A 14 26.86 -11.81 9.16
CA ALA A 14 27.17 -10.51 8.56
C ALA A 14 25.96 -9.54 8.40
N VAL A 15 24.80 -9.84 9.02
CA VAL A 15 23.65 -8.93 9.08
C VAL A 15 23.63 -8.28 10.46
N GLY A 16 23.82 -6.97 10.50
CA GLY A 16 23.78 -6.20 11.73
C GLY A 16 22.38 -6.09 12.34
N ARG A 17 22.32 -5.55 13.56
CA ARG A 17 21.04 -5.24 14.22
C ARG A 17 20.31 -4.14 13.45
N ASN A 18 19.00 -4.31 13.26
CA ASN A 18 18.11 -3.31 12.63
C ASN A 18 18.51 -2.93 11.18
N THR A 19 19.10 -3.88 10.43
CA THR A 19 19.46 -3.69 9.01
C THR A 19 18.23 -3.64 8.10
N PHE A 20 17.20 -4.45 8.35
CA PHE A 20 15.97 -4.44 7.55
C PHE A 20 15.06 -3.29 7.96
N ARG A 21 14.77 -2.40 7.01
CA ARG A 21 13.89 -1.23 7.20
C ARG A 21 13.00 -1.06 5.99
N ALA A 22 11.76 -0.63 6.24
CA ALA A 22 10.87 -0.20 5.17
C ALA A 22 11.22 1.22 4.72
N GLY A 23 10.89 1.54 3.47
CA GLY A 23 10.94 2.89 2.96
C GLY A 23 9.81 3.77 3.52
N ASN A 24 9.72 5.00 3.03
CA ASN A 24 8.59 5.87 3.35
C ASN A 24 7.28 5.34 2.74
N THR A 25 6.17 5.64 3.40
CA THR A 25 4.81 5.40 2.89
C THR A 25 4.24 6.70 2.36
N VAL A 26 3.66 6.66 1.15
CA VAL A 26 2.97 7.78 0.53
C VAL A 26 1.68 7.24 -0.06
N GLU A 27 0.56 7.79 0.38
CA GLU A 27 -0.78 7.47 -0.09
C GLU A 27 -1.49 8.78 -0.43
N LEU A 28 -1.96 8.89 -1.67
CA LEU A 28 -2.68 10.07 -2.14
C LEU A 28 -4.10 9.63 -2.51
N ASP A 29 -5.08 10.18 -1.81
CA ASP A 29 -6.48 9.90 -2.05
C ASP A 29 -7.18 11.13 -2.63
N LEU A 30 -8.08 10.91 -3.58
CA LEU A 30 -8.85 11.96 -4.24
C LEU A 30 -10.34 11.66 -4.16
N ALA A 31 -11.14 12.71 -3.95
CA ALA A 31 -12.59 12.64 -4.01
C ALA A 31 -13.12 13.76 -4.91
N ALA A 32 -14.02 13.41 -5.82
CA ALA A 32 -14.72 14.36 -6.68
C ALA A 32 -16.24 14.15 -6.54
N ILE A 33 -16.99 15.24 -6.39
CA ILE A 33 -18.45 15.20 -6.24
C ILE A 33 -19.08 16.23 -7.16
N LYS A 34 -20.10 15.80 -7.91
CA LYS A 34 -20.95 16.69 -8.70
C LYS A 34 -22.41 16.47 -8.33
N ILE A 35 -23.11 17.56 -8.03
CA ILE A 35 -24.56 17.57 -7.82
C ILE A 35 -25.22 18.12 -9.08
N PHE A 36 -26.07 17.31 -9.69
CA PHE A 36 -26.98 17.68 -10.76
C PHE A 36 -28.32 18.05 -10.14
N LYS A 37 -28.73 19.30 -10.28
CA LYS A 37 -30.06 19.77 -9.85
C LYS A 37 -30.98 19.71 -11.05
N PHE A 38 -32.06 18.93 -10.97
CA PHE A 38 -33.06 18.86 -12.04
C PHE A 38 -34.15 19.91 -11.84
N ASN A 39 -34.60 20.08 -10.60
CA ASN A 39 -35.50 21.15 -10.16
C ASN A 39 -35.31 21.41 -8.66
N GLU A 40 -36.21 22.17 -8.03
CA GLU A 40 -36.09 22.58 -6.62
C GLU A 40 -36.14 21.40 -5.62
N ARG A 41 -36.70 20.25 -6.04
CA ARG A 41 -36.90 19.07 -5.18
C ARG A 41 -35.97 17.92 -5.55
N HIS A 42 -35.62 17.78 -6.82
CA HIS A 42 -34.87 16.64 -7.33
C HIS A 42 -33.39 16.93 -7.58
N ASN A 43 -32.53 16.18 -6.89
CA ASN A 43 -31.07 16.28 -7.00
C ASN A 43 -30.43 14.89 -7.17
N LEU A 44 -29.42 14.80 -8.04
CA LEU A 44 -28.55 13.63 -8.19
C LEU A 44 -27.12 14.00 -7.87
N ALA A 45 -26.56 13.45 -6.79
CA ALA A 45 -25.15 13.55 -6.47
C ALA A 45 -24.39 12.34 -7.01
N VAL A 46 -23.36 12.60 -7.81
CA VAL A 46 -22.40 11.61 -8.30
C VAL A 46 -21.08 11.89 -7.60
N ARG A 47 -20.55 10.88 -6.90
CA ARG A 47 -19.27 10.95 -6.18
C ARG A 47 -18.34 9.86 -6.66
N LEU A 48 -17.10 10.23 -6.94
CA LEU A 48 -15.99 9.33 -7.26
C LEU A 48 -14.92 9.49 -6.19
N ASP A 49 -14.59 8.39 -5.51
CA ASP A 49 -13.46 8.30 -4.59
C ASP A 49 -12.37 7.42 -5.20
N LEU A 50 -11.15 7.94 -5.30
CA LEU A 50 -9.96 7.23 -5.75
C LEU A 50 -8.99 7.12 -4.58
N PHE A 51 -8.78 5.89 -4.11
CA PHE A 51 -7.78 5.57 -3.10
C PHE A 51 -6.48 5.12 -3.77
N ASN A 52 -5.34 5.57 -3.25
CA ASN A 52 -4.03 5.35 -3.87
C ASN A 52 -4.03 5.79 -5.36
N PHE A 53 -4.35 7.07 -5.57
CA PHE A 53 -4.52 7.71 -6.88
C PHE A 53 -3.33 7.49 -7.82
N ILE A 54 -2.11 7.61 -7.29
CA ILE A 54 -0.86 7.42 -8.04
C ILE A 54 -0.46 5.95 -8.21
N ASN A 55 -1.22 5.00 -7.65
CA ASN A 55 -0.96 3.57 -7.68
C ASN A 55 0.45 3.19 -7.17
N ARG A 56 0.90 3.82 -6.08
CA ARG A 56 2.20 3.53 -5.45
C ARG A 56 2.10 2.26 -4.61
N HIS A 57 3.09 1.40 -4.73
CA HIS A 57 3.27 0.24 -3.86
C HIS A 57 4.09 0.66 -2.64
N ASN A 58 3.51 0.58 -1.45
CA ASN A 58 4.20 0.84 -0.20
C ASN A 58 4.67 -0.50 0.37
N PHE A 59 5.92 -0.89 0.12
CA PHE A 59 6.45 -2.17 0.58
C PHE A 59 6.72 -2.17 2.09
N GLY A 60 6.43 -3.31 2.72
CA GLY A 60 6.71 -3.55 4.13
C GLY A 60 8.20 -3.77 4.42
N ILE A 61 8.50 -4.05 5.69
CA ILE A 61 9.85 -4.43 6.10
C ILE A 61 10.19 -5.78 5.44
N PRO A 62 11.38 -5.94 4.85
CA PRO A 62 11.81 -7.22 4.30
C PRO A 62 11.78 -8.37 5.32
N VAL A 63 11.61 -9.59 4.83
CA VAL A 63 11.59 -10.80 5.68
C VAL A 63 12.92 -10.94 6.41
N ARG A 64 12.83 -11.05 7.75
CA ARG A 64 13.97 -11.04 8.67
C ARG A 64 14.31 -12.41 9.28
N PHE A 65 13.62 -13.46 8.84
CA PHE A 65 13.84 -14.84 9.24
C PHE A 65 14.78 -15.50 8.23
N LEU A 66 15.95 -15.94 8.67
CA LEU A 66 17.03 -16.41 7.78
C LEU A 66 16.64 -17.67 7.01
N GLU A 67 15.82 -18.51 7.64
CA GLU A 67 15.28 -19.75 7.10
C GLU A 67 14.11 -19.56 6.12
N ALA A 68 13.57 -18.35 6.01
CA ALA A 68 12.46 -18.07 5.11
C ALA A 68 12.94 -17.88 3.66
N PRO A 69 12.26 -18.45 2.65
CA PRO A 69 12.64 -18.30 1.24
C PRO A 69 12.73 -16.85 0.76
N GLY A 70 12.00 -15.93 1.40
CA GLY A 70 11.98 -14.51 1.09
C GLY A 70 12.98 -13.65 1.87
N PHE A 71 13.94 -14.24 2.60
CA PHE A 71 14.88 -13.49 3.44
C PHE A 71 15.52 -12.31 2.69
N GLY A 72 15.44 -11.13 3.30
CA GLY A 72 15.97 -9.88 2.74
C GLY A 72 15.13 -9.25 1.63
N GLN A 73 14.00 -9.84 1.24
CA GLN A 73 13.06 -9.27 0.27
C GLN A 73 11.78 -8.78 0.94
N ALA A 74 11.19 -7.72 0.42
CA ALA A 74 9.84 -7.32 0.79
C ALA A 74 8.83 -8.11 -0.05
N THR A 75 8.00 -8.91 0.62
CA THR A 75 7.04 -9.81 -0.05
C THR A 75 5.63 -9.24 -0.14
N ASP A 76 5.35 -8.18 0.62
CA ASP A 76 4.01 -7.63 0.79
C ASP A 76 4.03 -6.10 0.78
N THR A 77 2.87 -5.52 0.48
CA THR A 77 2.61 -4.09 0.63
C THR A 77 1.80 -3.81 1.89
N VAL A 78 2.12 -2.72 2.58
CA VAL A 78 1.44 -2.29 3.81
C VAL A 78 0.22 -1.41 3.55
N THR A 79 -0.01 -1.00 2.30
CA THR A 79 -1.21 -0.28 1.87
C THR A 79 -1.92 -1.09 0.78
N PRO A 80 -3.27 -0.98 0.66
CA PRO A 80 -3.99 -1.55 -0.46
C PRO A 80 -3.52 -1.00 -1.82
N GLY A 81 -3.79 -1.77 -2.87
CA GLY A 81 -3.69 -1.28 -4.25
C GLY A 81 -4.71 -0.17 -4.54
N ARG A 82 -4.59 0.46 -5.71
CA ARG A 82 -5.52 1.51 -6.16
C ARG A 82 -6.96 0.99 -6.18
N ARG A 83 -7.87 1.74 -5.56
CA ARG A 83 -9.31 1.42 -5.53
C ARG A 83 -10.12 2.61 -6.01
N LEU A 84 -11.17 2.33 -6.78
CA LEU A 84 -12.16 3.32 -7.20
C LEU A 84 -13.50 2.96 -6.58
N GLN A 85 -14.21 3.95 -6.05
CA GLN A 85 -15.57 3.81 -5.56
C GLN A 85 -16.45 4.87 -6.20
N LEU A 86 -17.56 4.43 -6.80
CA LEU A 86 -18.58 5.30 -7.38
C LEU A 86 -19.81 5.25 -6.48
N THR A 87 -20.25 6.42 -6.02
CA THR A 87 -21.46 6.58 -5.22
C THR A 87 -22.47 7.44 -5.98
N LEU A 88 -23.70 6.96 -6.06
CA LEU A 88 -24.85 7.70 -6.59
C LEU A 88 -25.84 7.94 -5.46
N LYS A 89 -26.25 9.19 -5.28
CA LYS A 89 -27.31 9.54 -4.33
C LYS A 89 -28.36 10.39 -5.02
N TYR A 90 -29.60 9.92 -4.99
CA TYR A 90 -30.76 10.65 -5.45
C TYR A 90 -31.57 11.19 -4.27
N SER A 91 -32.00 12.44 -4.36
CA SER A 91 -32.86 13.12 -3.37
C SER A 91 -34.08 13.71 -4.09
N PHE A 92 -35.24 13.67 -3.44
CA PHE A 92 -36.53 14.16 -3.93
C PHE A 92 -37.25 15.03 -2.88
#